data_AF-A0AAN8PKH5-F1
#
_entry.id   AF-A0AAN8PKH5-F1
#
_cell.length_a   1.000
_cell.length_b   1.000
_cell.length_c   1.000
_cell.angle_alpha   90.00
_cell.angle_beta   90.00
_cell.angle_gamma   90.00
#
_symmetry.space_group_name_H-M   'P 1'
#
loop_
_entity.id
_entity.type
_entity.pdbx_description
1 polymer ?
#
loop_
_entity_poly.entity_id
_entity_poly.type
_entity_poly.pdbx_seq_one_letter_code
_entity_poly.pdbx_strand_id
1 'polypeptide(L)'
;MTADENEMNTGFREPTLKHLTNLYGVPSKAQNEFLQSLGKPHVDSFDHLIENGLDLITQNLVPIEMTIGQDKLSVYVNDLRLMHPLMKDGSYAVKTHKIYPTECRQRAATYCGHLFGRIQWSINGVMQIPIEKDFGEIPIMVKGHNTTSDVLQNRYKNT
;
A
#
# COMPACT_ATOMS: atom_id res chain seq x y z
N MET A 1 -29.54 -46.20 37.64
CA MET A 1 -30.05 -45.72 36.35
C MET A 1 -30.45 -44.27 36.53
N THR A 2 -29.49 -43.36 36.32
CA THR A 2 -29.68 -41.93 36.04
C THR A 2 -28.35 -41.44 35.45
N ALA A 3 -28.47 -40.58 34.44
CA ALA A 3 -27.61 -40.49 33.28
C ALA A 3 -26.37 -39.60 33.45
N ASP A 4 -25.43 -39.82 32.53
CA ASP A 4 -24.36 -38.92 32.11
C ASP A 4 -24.85 -37.47 31.96
N GLU A 5 -24.14 -36.54 32.58
CA GLU A 5 -24.06 -35.15 32.12
C GLU A 5 -22.60 -34.85 31.78
N ASN A 6 -22.20 -35.30 30.59
CA ASN A 6 -21.02 -34.80 29.91
C ASN A 6 -21.31 -33.35 29.52
N GLU A 7 -20.81 -32.39 30.31
CA GLU A 7 -20.82 -30.97 29.98
C GLU A 7 -20.08 -30.77 28.65
N MET A 8 -20.86 -30.55 27.61
CA MET A 8 -20.42 -30.08 26.33
C MET A 8 -19.87 -28.66 26.53
N ASN A 9 -18.55 -28.55 26.68
CA ASN A 9 -17.80 -27.29 26.73
C ASN A 9 -17.95 -26.56 25.38
N THR A 10 -19.12 -25.95 25.18
CA THR A 10 -19.32 -24.96 24.14
C THR A 10 -18.46 -23.76 24.54
N GLY A 11 -17.45 -23.44 23.73
CA GLY A 11 -16.45 -22.40 23.99
C GLY A 11 -17.02 -20.97 23.96
N PHE A 12 -18.21 -20.77 24.51
CA PHE A 12 -18.84 -19.47 24.68
C PHE A 12 -18.30 -18.85 25.97
N ARG A 13 -17.16 -18.15 25.85
CA ARG A 13 -16.65 -17.30 26.92
C ARG A 13 -17.70 -16.23 27.24
N GLU A 14 -18.02 -16.07 28.52
CA GLU A 14 -18.91 -15.01 28.96
C GLU A 14 -18.39 -13.64 28.47
N PRO A 15 -19.26 -12.79 27.89
CA PRO A 15 -18.85 -11.50 27.38
C PRO A 15 -18.37 -10.61 28.54
N THR A 16 -17.12 -10.16 28.48
CA THR A 16 -16.53 -9.30 29.52
C THR A 16 -16.50 -7.83 29.10
N LEU A 17 -16.89 -6.91 30.00
CA LEU A 17 -16.87 -5.46 29.75
C LEU A 17 -15.48 -4.81 29.94
N LYS A 18 -14.41 -5.60 30.02
CA LYS A 18 -13.03 -5.16 30.32
C LYS A 18 -12.51 -4.06 29.38
N HIS A 19 -13.03 -4.00 28.15
CA HIS A 19 -12.61 -3.03 27.14
C HIS A 19 -13.49 -1.76 27.07
N LEU A 20 -14.52 -1.62 27.91
CA LEU A 20 -15.44 -0.48 27.92
C LEU A 20 -15.17 0.55 29.04
N THR A 21 -14.36 0.18 30.03
CA THR A 21 -14.02 1.04 31.18
C THR A 21 -12.79 1.91 30.97
N ASN A 22 -12.13 1.82 29.81
CA ASN A 22 -10.93 2.60 29.53
C ASN A 22 -11.30 4.05 29.17
N LEU A 23 -10.39 5.00 29.42
CA LEU A 23 -10.59 6.41 29.06
C LEU A 23 -10.83 6.54 27.55
N TYR A 24 -12.05 6.97 27.18
CA TYR A 24 -12.41 7.23 25.79
C TYR A 24 -11.55 8.34 25.19
N GLY A 25 -11.17 8.21 23.92
CA GLY A 25 -10.40 9.22 23.19
C GLY A 25 -8.88 9.10 23.32
N VAL A 26 -8.35 8.24 24.19
CA VAL A 26 -6.92 7.95 24.28
C VAL A 26 -6.62 6.56 23.71
N PRO A 27 -5.91 6.46 22.57
CA PRO A 27 -5.50 5.16 22.03
C PRO A 27 -4.60 4.41 23.02
N SER A 28 -4.83 3.10 23.18
CA SER A 28 -3.94 2.25 23.97
C SER A 28 -2.56 2.13 23.31
N LYS A 29 -1.50 1.98 24.12
CA LYS A 29 -0.12 1.80 23.61
C LYS A 29 0.01 0.58 22.68
N ALA A 30 -0.71 -0.50 22.98
CA ALA A 30 -0.83 -1.67 22.12
C ALA A 30 -2.18 -1.65 21.39
N GLN A 31 -2.16 -1.91 20.09
CA GLN A 31 -3.39 -2.10 19.32
C GLN A 31 -3.96 -3.49 19.60
N ASN A 32 -5.28 -3.60 19.69
CA ASN A 32 -5.95 -4.88 19.87
C ASN A 32 -5.71 -5.79 18.65
N GLU A 33 -5.22 -7.00 18.89
CA GLU A 33 -4.89 -7.97 17.83
C GLU A 33 -6.11 -8.39 17.00
N PHE A 34 -7.26 -8.58 17.64
CA PHE A 34 -8.50 -8.92 16.94
C PHE A 34 -8.88 -7.82 15.95
N LEU A 35 -8.82 -6.55 16.37
CA LEU A 35 -9.12 -5.42 15.48
C LEU A 35 -8.09 -5.27 14.34
N GLN A 36 -6.82 -5.62 14.58
CA GLN A 36 -5.80 -5.64 13.52
C GLN A 36 -6.07 -6.76 12.50
N SER A 37 -6.49 -7.93 12.97
CA SER A 37 -6.75 -9.10 12.12
C SER A 37 -7.82 -8.83 11.06
N LEU A 38 -8.79 -7.96 11.36
CA LEU A 38 -9.86 -7.58 10.43
C LEU A 38 -9.35 -6.85 9.19
N GLY A 39 -8.29 -6.03 9.31
CA GLY A 39 -7.72 -5.27 8.21
C GLY A 39 -6.50 -5.93 7.55
N LYS A 40 -5.91 -6.94 8.21
CA LYS A 40 -4.67 -7.58 7.81
C LYS A 40 -4.68 -8.12 6.37
N PRO A 41 -5.74 -8.79 5.87
CA PRO A 41 -5.73 -9.31 4.49
C PRO A 41 -5.54 -8.23 3.43
N HIS A 42 -6.06 -7.02 3.66
CA HIS A 42 -5.92 -5.91 2.71
C HIS A 42 -4.52 -5.28 2.75
N VAL A 43 -3.94 -5.19 3.95
CA VAL A 43 -2.57 -4.72 4.14
C VAL A 43 -1.61 -5.70 3.47
N ASP A 44 -1.71 -6.98 3.81
CA ASP A 44 -0.85 -8.04 3.25
C ASP A 44 -0.97 -8.12 1.72
N SER A 45 -2.17 -7.96 1.16
CA SER A 45 -2.37 -7.94 -0.29
C SER A 45 -1.72 -6.73 -0.96
N PHE A 46 -1.75 -5.56 -0.32
CA PHE A 46 -1.08 -4.37 -0.85
C PHE A 46 0.44 -4.53 -0.77
N ASP A 47 0.94 -5.06 0.34
CA ASP A 47 2.37 -5.30 0.51
C ASP A 47 2.90 -6.29 -0.52
N HIS A 48 2.15 -7.36 -0.79
CA HIS A 48 2.47 -8.28 -1.88
C HIS A 48 2.50 -7.60 -3.26
N LEU A 49 1.59 -6.65 -3.52
CA LEU A 49 1.60 -5.86 -4.77
C LEU A 49 2.91 -5.07 -4.91
N ILE A 50 3.39 -4.44 -3.83
CA ILE A 50 4.60 -3.63 -3.85
C ILE A 50 5.87 -4.49 -3.91
N GLU A 51 5.91 -5.60 -3.18
CA GLU A 51 7.10 -6.45 -3.08
C GLU A 51 7.32 -7.29 -4.34
N ASN A 52 6.25 -7.86 -4.92
CA ASN A 52 6.36 -8.79 -6.05
C ASN A 52 5.38 -8.50 -7.18
N GLY A 53 4.24 -7.87 -6.88
CA GLY A 53 3.16 -7.69 -7.85
C GLY A 53 3.54 -6.76 -9.02
N LEU A 54 4.30 -5.69 -8.78
CA LEU A 54 4.75 -4.79 -9.85
C LEU A 54 5.65 -5.51 -10.86
N ASP A 55 6.57 -6.36 -10.40
CA ASP A 55 7.44 -7.16 -11.27
C ASP A 55 6.63 -8.18 -12.07
N LEU A 56 5.68 -8.86 -11.42
CA LEU A 56 4.76 -9.78 -12.09
C LEU A 56 3.95 -9.07 -13.18
N ILE A 57 3.52 -7.83 -12.95
CA ILE A 57 2.85 -7.02 -13.97
C ILE A 57 3.78 -6.81 -15.17
N THR A 58 5.01 -6.37 -14.96
CA THR A 58 5.95 -6.14 -16.08
C THR A 58 6.25 -7.39 -16.90
N GLN A 59 6.28 -8.56 -16.27
CA GLN A 59 6.53 -9.84 -16.94
C GLN A 59 5.34 -10.32 -17.79
N ASN A 60 4.11 -9.95 -17.40
CA ASN A 60 2.89 -10.39 -18.06
C ASN A 60 2.27 -9.33 -18.99
N LEU A 61 2.82 -8.11 -19.02
CA LEU A 61 2.39 -7.07 -19.93
C LEU A 61 2.73 -7.45 -21.38
N VAL A 62 1.72 -7.46 -22.24
CA VAL A 62 1.89 -7.71 -23.67
C VAL A 62 2.58 -6.51 -24.32
N PRO A 63 3.72 -6.70 -25.01
CA PRO A 63 4.37 -5.62 -25.74
C PRO A 63 3.45 -5.03 -26.81
N ILE A 64 3.49 -3.71 -26.96
CA ILE A 64 2.77 -3.01 -28.02
C ILE A 64 3.65 -3.03 -29.27
N GLU A 65 3.20 -3.72 -30.30
CA GLU A 65 3.85 -3.73 -31.61
C GLU A 65 3.03 -2.91 -32.61
N MET A 66 3.68 -2.02 -33.35
CA MET A 66 3.06 -1.22 -34.40
C MET A 66 4.00 -0.99 -35.56
N THR A 67 3.46 -0.94 -36.76
CA THR A 67 4.22 -0.63 -37.98
C THR A 67 4.00 0.83 -38.35
N ILE A 68 5.08 1.60 -38.47
CA ILE A 68 5.05 3.00 -38.90
C ILE A 68 5.81 3.09 -40.23
N GLY A 69 5.06 3.16 -41.33
CA GLY A 69 5.63 3.11 -42.67
C GLY A 69 6.29 1.76 -42.94
N GLN A 70 7.62 1.75 -43.04
CA GLN A 70 8.42 0.53 -43.23
C GLN A 70 9.02 -0.01 -41.93
N ASP A 71 8.94 0.76 -40.83
CA ASP A 71 9.57 0.42 -39.58
C ASP A 71 8.63 -0.32 -38.62
N LYS A 72 9.13 -1.38 -37.98
CA LYS A 72 8.46 -2.09 -36.89
C LYS A 72 8.89 -1.51 -35.55
N LEU A 73 7.96 -0.87 -34.85
CA LEU A 73 8.13 -0.37 -33.49
C LEU A 73 7.59 -1.40 -32.50
N SER A 74 8.39 -1.77 -31.50
CA SER A 74 7.97 -2.62 -30.38
C SER A 74 8.27 -1.93 -29.06
N VAL A 75 7.26 -1.76 -28.21
CA VAL A 75 7.31 -1.03 -26.94
C VAL A 75 6.89 -1.94 -25.79
N TYR A 76 7.61 -1.92 -24.68
CA TYR A 76 7.29 -2.66 -23.47
C TYR A 76 7.69 -1.88 -22.21
N VAL A 77 7.04 -2.18 -21.09
CA VAL A 77 7.21 -1.46 -19.82
C VAL A 77 7.92 -2.35 -18.82
N ASN A 78 9.02 -1.85 -18.27
CA ASN A 78 9.85 -2.52 -17.26
C ASN A 78 10.05 -1.60 -16.04
N ASP A 79 10.60 -2.17 -14.96
CA ASP A 79 11.07 -1.45 -13.77
C ASP A 79 10.00 -0.54 -13.14
N LEU A 80 8.78 -1.06 -12.93
CA LEU A 80 7.72 -0.32 -12.24
C LEU A 80 8.09 -0.10 -10.76
N ARG A 81 7.95 1.14 -10.30
CA ARG A 81 8.25 1.56 -8.92
C ARG A 81 7.18 2.51 -8.40
N LEU A 82 6.55 2.14 -7.29
CA LEU A 82 5.61 3.02 -6.62
C LEU A 82 6.33 3.87 -5.57
N MET A 83 6.22 5.18 -5.70
CA MET A 83 6.84 6.13 -4.77
C MET A 83 5.94 6.42 -3.58
N HIS A 84 6.56 6.81 -2.47
CA HIS A 84 5.82 7.25 -1.30
C HIS A 84 5.02 8.53 -1.56
N PRO A 85 3.92 8.77 -0.83
CA PRO A 85 3.16 10.00 -0.95
C PRO A 85 3.97 11.23 -0.53
N LEU A 86 4.08 12.17 -1.46
CA LEU A 86 4.77 13.44 -1.29
C LEU A 86 3.84 14.60 -1.65
N MET A 87 4.07 15.75 -1.01
CA MET A 87 3.37 16.99 -1.31
C MET A 87 3.88 17.58 -2.63
N LYS A 88 2.95 18.06 -3.48
CA LYS A 88 3.29 18.71 -4.76
C LYS A 88 4.13 19.98 -4.55
N ASP A 89 5.08 20.23 -5.45
CA ASP A 89 6.14 21.25 -5.33
C ASP A 89 5.71 22.74 -5.38
N GLY A 90 4.42 23.04 -5.19
CA GLY A 90 3.89 24.42 -5.17
C GLY A 90 3.90 25.11 -3.81
N SER A 91 4.35 24.44 -2.75
CA SER A 91 4.29 24.95 -1.38
C SER A 91 5.63 25.57 -0.95
N TYR A 92 5.75 26.88 -1.15
CA TYR A 92 6.99 27.67 -1.05
C TYR A 92 7.66 27.77 0.34
N ALA A 93 7.30 26.93 1.32
CA ALA A 93 7.78 27.06 2.71
C ALA A 93 7.75 25.77 3.56
N VAL A 94 7.96 24.58 2.99
CA VAL A 94 7.88 23.33 3.76
C VAL A 94 9.26 22.66 3.89
N LYS A 95 9.71 22.43 5.13
CA LYS A 95 10.99 21.75 5.42
C LYS A 95 11.00 20.25 5.07
N THR A 96 9.84 19.65 4.82
CA THR A 96 9.69 18.21 4.54
C THR A 96 8.44 17.98 3.70
N HIS A 97 8.60 17.39 2.51
CA HIS A 97 7.50 17.11 1.58
C HIS A 97 6.68 15.86 1.93
N LYS A 98 6.86 15.28 3.11
CA LYS A 98 6.12 14.09 3.54
C LYS A 98 4.68 14.49 3.88
N ILE A 99 3.71 13.83 3.28
CA ILE A 99 2.29 13.99 3.63
C ILE A 99 1.83 12.82 4.49
N TYR A 100 0.87 13.08 5.38
CA TYR A 100 0.30 12.07 6.28
C TYR A 100 -1.18 11.81 5.96
N PRO A 101 -1.69 10.58 6.17
CA PRO A 101 -3.10 10.27 5.92
C PRO A 101 -4.09 11.18 6.67
N THR A 102 -3.73 11.64 7.86
CA THR A 102 -4.53 12.59 8.66
C THR A 102 -4.64 13.95 7.99
N GLU A 103 -3.55 14.47 7.44
CA GLU A 103 -3.53 15.74 6.71
C GLU A 103 -4.35 15.64 5.41
N CYS A 104 -4.21 14.54 4.67
CA CYS A 104 -5.01 14.27 3.48
C CYS A 104 -6.51 14.29 3.82
N ARG A 105 -6.91 13.61 4.90
CA ARG A 105 -8.29 13.60 5.38
C ARG A 105 -8.81 15.00 5.73
N GLN A 106 -8.00 15.82 6.40
CA GLN A 106 -8.36 17.18 6.79
C GLN A 106 -8.48 18.13 5.59
N ARG A 107 -7.62 17.95 4.58
CA ARG A 107 -7.60 18.78 3.36
C ARG A 107 -8.54 18.27 2.26
N ALA A 108 -9.31 17.21 2.52
CA ALA A 108 -10.08 16.50 1.50
C ALA A 108 -9.24 16.10 0.27
N ALA A 109 -8.00 15.70 0.51
CA ALA A 109 -7.04 15.24 -0.48
C ALA A 109 -6.84 13.72 -0.40
N THR A 110 -6.31 13.13 -1.47
CA THR A 110 -6.02 11.69 -1.53
C THR A 110 -4.57 11.42 -1.11
N TYR A 111 -4.36 10.35 -0.34
CA TYR A 111 -3.03 9.86 0.03
C TYR A 111 -2.47 9.02 -1.12
N CYS A 112 -1.84 9.67 -2.11
CA CYS A 112 -1.36 9.05 -3.35
C CYS A 112 0.17 9.08 -3.47
N GLY A 113 0.72 8.02 -4.06
CA GLY A 113 2.10 7.93 -4.53
C GLY A 113 2.18 7.90 -6.05
N HIS A 114 3.30 8.29 -6.63
CA HIS A 114 3.50 8.25 -8.09
C HIS A 114 4.07 6.90 -8.53
N LEU A 115 3.49 6.29 -9.56
CA LEU A 115 4.01 5.09 -10.20
C LEU A 115 4.96 5.48 -11.33
N PHE A 116 6.24 5.27 -11.13
CA PHE A 116 7.23 5.41 -12.19
C PHE A 116 7.51 4.08 -12.85
N GLY A 117 7.94 4.10 -14.10
CA GLY A 117 8.63 2.97 -14.69
C GLY A 117 9.33 3.34 -15.98
N ARG A 118 9.93 2.33 -16.60
CA ARG A 118 10.81 2.49 -17.75
C ARG A 118 10.17 1.91 -19.00
N ILE A 119 9.93 2.77 -19.97
CA ILE A 119 9.49 2.38 -21.30
C ILE A 119 10.72 1.98 -22.11
N GLN A 120 10.81 0.70 -22.43
CA GLN A 120 11.81 0.15 -23.34
C GLN A 120 11.17 -0.03 -24.70
N TRP A 121 11.93 0.28 -25.76
CA TRP A 121 11.41 0.22 -27.11
C TRP A 121 12.50 -0.13 -28.10
N SER A 122 12.10 -0.70 -29.23
CA SER A 122 12.98 -1.05 -30.33
C SER A 122 12.36 -0.64 -31.67
N ILE A 123 13.24 -0.30 -32.61
CA ILE A 123 12.87 -0.04 -34.01
C ILE A 123 13.56 -1.13 -34.84
N ASN A 124 12.80 -1.88 -35.63
CA ASN A 124 13.29 -2.97 -36.48
C ASN A 124 14.15 -3.98 -35.71
N GLY A 125 13.82 -4.25 -34.45
CA GLY A 125 14.56 -5.16 -33.56
C GLY A 125 15.81 -4.54 -32.91
N VAL A 126 16.16 -3.29 -33.21
CA VAL A 126 17.27 -2.57 -32.57
C VAL A 126 16.76 -1.82 -31.34
N MET A 127 17.24 -2.21 -30.16
CA MET A 127 16.90 -1.58 -28.89
C MET A 127 17.34 -0.11 -28.85
N GLN A 128 16.43 0.75 -28.41
CA GLN A 128 16.66 2.18 -28.24
C GLN A 128 16.89 2.54 -26.77
N ILE A 129 17.28 3.78 -26.53
CA ILE A 129 17.49 4.29 -25.17
C ILE A 129 16.14 4.26 -24.43
N PRO A 130 16.06 3.61 -23.25
CA PRO A 130 14.84 3.58 -22.45
C PRO A 130 14.47 4.95 -21.90
N ILE A 131 13.17 5.17 -21.72
CA ILE A 131 12.62 6.43 -21.21
C ILE A 131 11.95 6.16 -19.87
N GLU A 132 12.33 6.91 -18.83
CA GLU A 132 11.63 6.87 -17.55
C GLU A 132 10.38 7.76 -17.61
N LYS A 133 9.24 7.20 -17.17
CA LYS A 133 7.95 7.87 -17.27
C LYS A 133 7.14 7.69 -15.99
N ASP A 134 6.44 8.75 -15.62
CA ASP A 134 5.39 8.73 -14.60
C ASP A 134 4.09 8.21 -15.24
N PHE A 135 3.59 7.10 -14.71
CA PHE A 135 2.32 6.46 -15.09
C PHE A 135 1.13 6.98 -14.29
N GLY A 136 1.36 7.86 -13.31
CA GLY A 136 0.33 8.58 -12.57
C GLY A 136 0.28 8.27 -11.09
N GLU A 137 -0.76 8.82 -10.44
CA GLU A 137 -0.96 8.72 -9.00
C GLU A 137 -1.77 7.47 -8.63
N ILE A 138 -1.26 6.68 -7.69
CA ILE A 138 -1.90 5.48 -7.13
C ILE A 138 -2.15 5.71 -5.62
N PRO A 139 -3.39 5.47 -5.12
CA PRO A 139 -3.67 5.52 -3.69
C PRO A 139 -2.83 4.52 -2.90
N ILE A 140 -2.25 4.96 -1.79
CA ILE A 140 -1.40 4.12 -0.93
C ILE A 140 -2.21 3.59 0.26
N MET A 141 -2.10 2.30 0.52
CA MET A 141 -2.73 1.66 1.69
C MET A 141 -2.12 2.17 2.99
N VAL A 142 -2.95 2.55 3.97
CA VAL A 142 -2.44 2.96 5.29
C VAL A 142 -2.00 1.72 6.06
N LYS A 143 -0.87 1.82 6.78
CA LYS A 143 -0.21 0.70 7.48
C LYS A 143 0.41 -0.38 6.58
N GLY A 144 0.35 -0.21 5.25
CA GLY A 144 1.18 -1.01 4.35
C GLY A 144 2.66 -0.73 4.60
N HIS A 145 3.51 -1.69 4.27
CA HIS A 145 4.95 -1.56 4.32
C HIS A 145 5.37 -0.32 3.53
N ASN A 146 6.42 0.36 3.98
CA ASN A 146 6.96 1.53 3.29
C ASN A 146 5.95 2.69 3.24
N THR A 147 5.12 2.89 4.27
CA THR A 147 4.27 4.09 4.37
C THR A 147 4.84 5.10 5.34
N THR A 148 4.57 6.40 5.13
CA THR A 148 4.98 7.46 6.06
C THR A 148 4.40 7.23 7.47
N SER A 149 3.26 6.54 7.56
CA SER A 149 2.62 6.14 8.83
C SER A 149 3.43 5.15 9.67
N ASP A 150 4.26 4.30 9.07
CA ASP A 150 5.04 3.29 9.82
C ASP A 150 6.12 3.94 10.69
N VAL A 151 6.64 5.09 10.24
CA VAL A 151 7.61 5.89 11.00
C VAL A 151 7.01 6.41 12.31
N LEU A 152 5.69 6.61 12.39
CA LEU A 152 5.00 7.07 13.61
C LEU A 152 4.69 5.93 14.58
N GLN A 153 4.38 4.73 14.09
CA GLN A 153 4.26 3.53 14.95
C GLN A 153 5.55 3.30 15.76
N ASN A 154 6.72 3.60 15.17
CA ASN A 154 8.00 3.54 15.88
C ASN A 154 8.22 4.67 16.89
N ARG A 155 7.54 5.84 16.77
CA ARG A 155 7.59 6.87 17.82
C ARG A 155 6.77 6.50 19.05
N TYR A 156 5.59 5.91 18.87
CA TYR A 156 4.75 5.49 20.00
C TYR A 156 5.32 4.28 20.77
N LYS A 157 6.24 3.51 20.17
CA LYS A 157 6.97 2.44 20.87
C LYS A 157 8.12 2.95 21.76
N ASN A 158 8.57 4.20 21.57
CA ASN A 158 9.69 4.79 22.31
C ASN A 158 9.25 5.89 23.31
N THR A 159 7.98 5.86 23.76
CA THR A 159 7.43 6.73 24.82
C THR A 159 6.55 5.93 25.79
#